data_AF-A0A1N7J588-F1
#
_entry.id   AF-A0A1N7J588-F1
#
_cell.length_a   1.000
_cell.length_b   1.000
_cell.length_c   1.000
_cell.angle_alpha   90.00
_cell.angle_beta   90.00
_cell.angle_gamma   90.00
#
_symmetry.space_group_name_H-M   'P 1'
#
loop_
_entity.id
_entity.type
_entity.pdbx_description
1 polymer ?
#
loop_
_entity_poly.entity_id
_entity_poly.type
_entity_poly.pdbx_seq_one_letter_code
_entity_poly.pdbx_strand_id
1 'polypeptide(L)'
;MWIYTKRFDEDKNRVTLNSDYIFSYSKYDGFCERLLAAELLIDHDFNFIFQMSAFEHEKITKNNSNFFQERGELSGKIFDYFEKLIDLDVKGLKQNYNYITFDISDFGSQRFLINLDQGLEISIRDGLPLGCFETETELLLFEFNEYMKAWVEEKYQAWLK
;
A
#
# COMPACT_ATOMS: atom_id res chain seq x y z
N MET A 1 16.33 -7.10 1.70
CA MET A 1 16.44 -6.09 2.77
C MET A 1 15.30 -5.12 2.54
N TRP A 2 14.32 -5.08 3.43
CA TRP A 2 13.29 -4.04 3.37
C TRP A 2 14.01 -2.69 3.38
N ILE A 3 13.79 -1.86 2.37
CA ILE A 3 14.31 -0.51 2.37
C ILE A 3 13.65 0.17 3.58
N TYR A 4 14.46 0.71 4.50
CA TYR A 4 14.01 1.41 5.71
C TYR A 4 13.32 2.75 5.33
N THR A 5 12.22 2.68 4.58
CA THR A 5 11.48 3.84 4.08
C THR A 5 10.49 4.37 5.10
N LYS A 6 10.13 3.57 6.09
CA LYS A 6 9.20 3.96 7.16
C LYS A 6 9.97 4.20 8.46
N ARG A 7 9.66 5.30 9.13
CA ARG A 7 10.20 5.65 10.46
C ARG A 7 9.05 6.03 11.38
N PHE A 8 9.06 5.52 12.61
CA PHE A 8 8.16 6.03 13.64
C PHE A 8 8.66 7.41 14.11
N ASP A 9 7.81 8.41 13.99
CA ASP A 9 8.05 9.76 14.50
C ASP A 9 7.44 9.82 15.90
N GLU A 10 8.30 9.76 16.93
CA GLU A 10 7.89 9.74 18.34
C GLU A 10 7.17 11.03 18.75
N ASP A 11 7.62 12.18 18.24
CA ASP A 11 7.04 13.48 18.56
C ASP A 11 5.60 13.60 18.03
N LYS A 12 5.34 12.99 16.87
CA LYS A 12 4.03 12.98 16.23
C LYS A 12 3.21 11.72 16.51
N ASN A 13 3.79 10.76 17.24
CA ASN A 13 3.21 9.45 17.56
C ASN A 13 2.60 8.73 16.34
N ARG A 14 3.31 8.72 15.21
CA ARG A 14 2.83 8.12 13.94
C ARG A 14 3.95 7.54 13.08
N VAL A 15 3.61 6.61 12.18
CA VAL A 15 4.56 6.16 11.16
C VAL A 15 4.62 7.23 10.06
N THR A 16 5.83 7.66 9.76
CA THR A 16 6.13 8.60 8.68
C THR A 16 6.97 7.91 7.63
N LEU A 17 6.82 8.37 6.39
CA LEU A 17 7.66 7.93 5.29
C LEU A 17 8.94 8.79 5.28
N ASN A 18 10.06 8.24 4.82
CA ASN A 18 11.30 8.98 4.60
C ASN A 18 10.99 10.18 3.69
N SER A 19 11.58 11.34 4.00
CA SER A 19 11.41 12.60 3.26
C SER A 19 11.73 12.50 1.77
N ASP A 20 12.53 11.51 1.36
CA ASP A 20 12.83 11.25 -0.06
C ASP A 20 11.60 10.75 -0.85
N TYR A 21 10.52 10.33 -0.16
CA TYR A 21 9.32 9.79 -0.78
C TYR A 21 8.07 10.62 -0.41
N ILE A 22 7.17 10.76 -1.38
CA ILE A 22 5.88 11.45 -1.23
C ILE A 22 4.75 10.48 -0.90
N PHE A 23 4.87 9.23 -1.30
CA PHE A 23 3.82 8.25 -1.17
C PHE A 23 4.36 6.83 -0.97
N SER A 24 3.64 6.06 -0.15
CA SER A 24 3.79 4.63 -0.09
C SER A 24 2.44 3.94 -0.01
N TYR A 25 2.32 2.85 -0.75
CA TYR A 25 1.27 1.86 -0.56
C TYR A 25 1.93 0.56 -0.12
N SER A 26 1.42 -0.06 0.93
CA SER A 26 1.87 -1.38 1.36
C SER A 26 0.69 -2.30 1.59
N LYS A 27 0.88 -3.57 1.24
CA LYS A 27 -0.09 -4.64 1.40
C LYS A 27 0.55 -5.82 2.13
N TYR A 28 -0.20 -6.42 3.02
CA TYR A 28 0.10 -7.72 3.61
C TYR A 28 -1.14 -8.61 3.48
N ASP A 29 -0.95 -9.87 3.10
CA ASP A 29 -2.08 -10.80 2.89
C ASP A 29 -2.63 -11.42 4.18
N GLY A 30 -2.03 -11.15 5.34
CA GLY A 30 -2.40 -11.85 6.56
C GLY A 30 -1.73 -13.23 6.64
N PHE A 31 -2.22 -14.09 7.52
CA PHE A 31 -1.65 -15.42 7.72
C PHE A 31 -2.19 -16.41 6.68
N CYS A 32 -1.67 -16.33 5.46
CA CYS A 32 -2.00 -17.24 4.35
C CYS A 32 -0.76 -18.03 3.88
N GLU A 33 -0.93 -19.03 3.01
CA GLU A 33 0.18 -19.86 2.50
C GLU A 33 1.29 -19.03 1.84
N ARG A 34 0.92 -17.91 1.19
CA ARG A 34 1.88 -17.05 0.47
C ARG A 34 2.67 -16.13 1.40
N LEU A 35 2.07 -15.74 2.54
CA LEU A 35 2.50 -14.62 3.42
C LEU A 35 3.03 -13.43 2.61
N LEU A 36 2.29 -13.04 1.57
CA LEU A 36 2.74 -12.03 0.62
C LEU A 36 2.75 -10.66 1.30
N ALA A 37 3.88 -9.97 1.16
CA ALA A 37 4.01 -8.56 1.49
C ALA A 37 4.46 -7.80 0.24
N ALA A 38 3.85 -6.64 0.00
CA ALA A 38 4.15 -5.79 -1.14
C ALA A 38 4.24 -4.33 -0.71
N GLU A 39 5.10 -3.57 -1.36
CA GLU A 39 5.25 -2.14 -1.11
C GLU A 39 5.58 -1.40 -2.41
N LEU A 40 4.81 -0.37 -2.70
CA LEU A 40 5.09 0.66 -3.68
C LEU A 40 5.56 1.91 -2.95
N LEU A 41 6.64 2.51 -3.42
CA LEU A 41 7.23 3.76 -2.95
C LEU A 41 7.33 4.70 -4.14
N ILE A 42 6.98 5.97 -3.95
CA ILE A 42 6.99 6.99 -4.99
C ILE A 42 7.73 8.21 -4.45
N ASP A 43 8.71 8.70 -5.20
CA ASP A 43 9.48 9.91 -4.86
C ASP A 43 8.87 11.19 -5.43
N HIS A 44 9.47 12.33 -5.09
CA HIS A 44 9.02 13.66 -5.51
C HIS A 44 9.11 13.88 -7.03
N ASP A 45 9.95 13.10 -7.72
CA ASP A 45 10.11 13.14 -9.17
C ASP A 45 9.22 12.09 -9.86
N PHE A 46 8.26 11.51 -9.11
CA PHE A 46 7.35 10.46 -9.57
C PHE A 46 8.06 9.19 -10.07
N ASN A 47 9.29 8.93 -9.64
CA ASN A 47 9.88 7.60 -9.83
C ASN A 47 9.38 6.67 -8.73
N PHE A 48 9.20 5.39 -9.08
CA PHE A 48 8.74 4.38 -8.15
C PHE A 48 9.73 3.25 -7.94
N ILE A 49 9.65 2.67 -6.74
CA ILE A 49 10.21 1.36 -6.40
C ILE A 49 9.03 0.51 -5.96
N PHE A 50 8.82 -0.62 -6.65
CA PHE A 50 7.86 -1.63 -6.24
C PHE A 50 8.61 -2.88 -5.82
N GLN A 51 8.24 -3.44 -4.67
CA GLN A 51 8.87 -4.63 -4.13
C GLN A 51 7.84 -5.58 -3.54
N MET A 52 8.10 -6.88 -3.67
CA MET A 52 7.28 -7.93 -3.07
C MET A 52 8.16 -8.99 -2.43
N SER A 53 7.66 -9.60 -1.37
CA SER A 53 8.24 -10.80 -0.77
C SER A 53 7.16 -11.82 -0.45
N ALA A 54 7.44 -13.09 -0.71
CA ALA A 54 6.56 -14.21 -0.37
C ALA A 54 7.36 -15.29 0.39
N PHE A 55 6.66 -16.07 1.22
CA PHE A 55 7.28 -17.08 2.07
C PHE A 55 7.52 -18.39 1.31
N GLU A 56 8.77 -18.87 1.30
CA GLU A 56 9.17 -20.18 0.73
C GLU A 56 8.77 -20.42 -0.75
N HIS A 57 8.73 -19.36 -1.55
CA HIS A 57 8.34 -19.39 -2.97
C HIS A 57 9.50 -19.55 -3.95
N GLU A 58 10.76 -19.78 -3.52
CA GLU A 58 11.92 -19.84 -4.42
C GLU A 58 11.79 -20.89 -5.52
N LYS A 59 10.99 -21.94 -5.29
CA LYS A 59 10.81 -23.00 -6.28
C LYS A 59 9.79 -22.64 -7.36
N ILE A 60 8.82 -21.78 -7.06
CA ILE A 60 7.69 -21.45 -7.93
C ILE A 60 7.81 -20.08 -8.63
N THR A 61 8.79 -19.25 -8.24
CA THR A 61 9.03 -17.94 -8.86
C THR A 61 10.01 -18.01 -10.03
N LYS A 62 9.84 -17.15 -11.05
CA LYS A 62 10.67 -17.13 -12.27
C LYS A 62 12.16 -16.90 -12.01
N ASN A 63 12.48 -16.10 -11.00
CA ASN A 63 13.86 -15.74 -10.63
C ASN A 63 14.45 -16.63 -9.53
N ASN A 64 13.76 -17.69 -9.11
CA ASN A 64 14.12 -18.55 -7.99
C ASN A 64 14.42 -17.80 -6.68
N SER A 65 13.63 -16.76 -6.40
CA SER A 65 13.80 -15.89 -5.24
C SER A 65 12.48 -15.74 -4.50
N ASN A 66 12.55 -15.46 -3.21
CA ASN A 66 11.41 -15.01 -2.40
C ASN A 66 11.19 -13.50 -2.48
N PHE A 67 11.96 -12.80 -3.32
CA PHE A 67 11.93 -11.36 -3.46
C PHE A 67 11.84 -10.94 -4.92
N PHE A 68 10.99 -9.95 -5.17
CA PHE A 68 10.82 -9.26 -6.43
C PHE A 68 11.01 -7.76 -6.21
N GLN A 69 11.67 -7.09 -7.16
CA GLN A 69 11.76 -5.63 -7.18
C GLN A 69 11.74 -5.12 -8.61
N GLU A 70 11.01 -4.03 -8.80
CA GLU A 70 10.90 -3.28 -10.04
C GLU A 70 11.06 -1.79 -9.73
N ARG A 71 11.60 -1.05 -10.70
CA ARG A 71 11.74 0.40 -10.65
C ARG A 71 11.28 0.98 -11.97
N GLY A 72 10.72 2.17 -11.93
CA GLY A 72 10.29 2.88 -13.13
C GLY A 72 9.76 4.26 -12.83
N GLU A 73 9.19 4.89 -13.85
CA GLU A 73 8.48 6.16 -13.73
C GLU A 73 6.98 5.88 -13.54
N LEU A 74 6.36 6.59 -12.60
CA LEU A 74 4.95 6.43 -12.28
C LEU A 74 4.12 6.94 -13.45
N SER A 75 3.26 6.07 -13.99
CA SER A 75 2.39 6.42 -15.11
C SER A 75 1.10 5.61 -15.08
N GLY A 76 0.13 6.01 -15.91
CA GLY A 76 -1.15 5.34 -16.04
C GLY A 76 -2.01 5.46 -14.79
N LYS A 77 -2.83 4.44 -14.54
CA LYS A 77 -3.91 4.54 -13.54
C LYS A 77 -3.44 4.82 -12.10
N ILE A 78 -2.27 4.32 -11.69
CA ILE A 78 -1.75 4.62 -10.34
C ILE A 78 -1.45 6.12 -10.20
N PHE A 79 -0.84 6.71 -11.23
CA PHE A 79 -0.62 8.16 -11.29
C PHE A 79 -1.95 8.91 -11.24
N ASP A 80 -2.92 8.53 -12.08
CA ASP A 80 -4.24 9.19 -12.15
C ASP A 80 -4.98 9.14 -10.81
N TYR A 81 -4.93 8.02 -10.09
CA TYR A 81 -5.53 7.91 -8.76
C TYR A 81 -4.78 8.73 -7.72
N PHE A 82 -3.45 8.69 -7.75
CA PHE A 82 -2.63 9.45 -6.82
C PHE A 82 -2.85 10.96 -6.99
N GLU A 83 -2.83 11.46 -8.22
CA GLU A 83 -3.11 12.87 -8.57
C GLU A 83 -4.48 13.32 -8.07
N LYS A 84 -5.54 12.53 -8.33
CA LYS A 84 -6.88 12.84 -7.82
C LYS A 84 -6.95 12.81 -6.30
N LEU A 85 -6.23 11.88 -5.67
CA LEU A 85 -6.25 11.74 -4.22
C LEU A 85 -5.63 12.97 -3.57
N ILE A 86 -4.50 13.48 -4.08
CA ILE A 86 -3.82 14.66 -3.53
C ILE A 86 -4.57 15.97 -3.78
N ASP A 87 -5.37 16.04 -4.85
CA ASP A 87 -6.21 17.21 -5.17
C ASP A 87 -7.44 17.34 -4.26
N LEU A 88 -7.88 16.23 -3.66
CA LEU A 88 -8.98 16.20 -2.71
C LEU A 88 -8.52 16.51 -1.27
N ASP A 89 -9.49 16.83 -0.40
CA ASP A 89 -9.22 17.04 1.02
C ASP A 89 -8.89 15.73 1.75
N VAL A 90 -7.66 15.25 1.59
CA VAL A 90 -7.14 14.06 2.25
C VAL A 90 -7.10 14.20 3.77
N LYS A 91 -7.18 15.41 4.33
CA LYS A 91 -7.19 15.63 5.78
C LYS A 91 -8.48 15.16 6.43
N GLY A 92 -9.55 15.02 5.66
CA GLY A 92 -10.83 14.47 6.11
C GLY A 92 -10.89 12.93 6.18
N LEU A 93 -9.87 12.22 5.68
CA LEU A 93 -9.85 10.76 5.70
C LEU A 93 -9.66 10.20 7.12
N LYS A 94 -10.34 9.09 7.41
CA LYS A 94 -10.10 8.34 8.65
C LYS A 94 -8.71 7.72 8.56
N GLN A 95 -7.98 7.69 9.68
CA GLN A 95 -6.67 7.04 9.71
C GLN A 95 -6.75 5.51 9.80
N ASN A 96 -7.88 4.98 10.27
CA ASN A 96 -8.06 3.55 10.47
C ASN A 96 -9.46 3.11 10.02
N TYR A 97 -9.51 2.38 8.91
CA TYR A 97 -10.70 1.70 8.41
C TYR A 97 -10.64 0.24 8.89
N ASN A 98 -11.53 -0.11 9.81
CA ASN A 98 -11.60 -1.43 10.42
C ASN A 98 -13.06 -1.80 10.78
N TYR A 99 -13.33 -3.09 10.93
CA TYR A 99 -14.58 -3.57 11.50
C TYR A 99 -14.72 -3.11 12.96
N ILE A 100 -15.93 -2.71 13.34
CA ILE A 100 -16.26 -2.21 14.69
C ILE A 100 -16.17 -3.33 15.75
N THR A 101 -16.14 -4.60 15.32
CA THR A 101 -16.22 -5.77 16.21
C THR A 101 -15.21 -6.84 15.80
N PHE A 102 -14.37 -7.23 16.76
CA PHE A 102 -13.34 -8.28 16.72
C PHE A 102 -12.09 -7.98 15.88
N ASP A 103 -10.94 -7.99 16.56
CA ASP A 103 -9.63 -8.03 15.92
C ASP A 103 -9.21 -9.49 15.77
N ILE A 104 -9.32 -10.02 14.56
CA ILE A 104 -8.82 -11.34 14.17
C ILE A 104 -7.52 -11.12 13.39
N SER A 105 -6.41 -11.62 13.91
CA SER A 105 -5.05 -11.37 13.39
C SER A 105 -4.78 -11.88 11.98
N ASP A 106 -5.68 -12.67 11.41
CA ASP A 106 -5.41 -13.43 10.19
C ASP A 106 -5.77 -12.68 8.91
N PHE A 107 -6.38 -11.50 9.03
CA PHE A 107 -6.79 -10.69 7.88
C PHE A 107 -5.64 -9.91 7.26
N GLY A 108 -5.64 -9.83 5.93
CA GLY A 108 -4.79 -8.91 5.21
C GLY A 108 -5.04 -7.45 5.58
N SER A 109 -4.10 -6.59 5.20
CA SER A 109 -4.21 -5.16 5.41
C SER A 109 -3.52 -4.39 4.29
N GLN A 110 -3.97 -3.16 4.12
CA GLN A 110 -3.37 -2.16 3.27
C GLN A 110 -3.03 -0.94 4.10
N ARG A 111 -1.95 -0.26 3.73
CA ARG A 111 -1.54 0.98 4.36
C ARG A 111 -1.04 1.96 3.32
N PHE A 112 -1.61 3.16 3.36
CA PHE A 112 -1.20 4.31 2.59
C PHE A 112 -0.47 5.28 3.53
N LEU A 113 0.73 5.71 3.12
CA LEU A 113 1.46 6.80 3.76
C LEU A 113 1.62 7.90 2.72
N ILE A 114 1.14 9.10 3.05
CA ILE A 114 1.20 10.27 2.16
C ILE A 114 1.99 11.35 2.89
N ASN A 115 3.14 11.72 2.34
CA ASN A 115 4.08 12.68 2.93
C ASN A 115 3.81 14.12 2.43
N LEU A 116 2.55 14.53 2.40
CA LEU A 116 2.14 15.89 2.06
C LEU A 116 1.77 16.66 3.33
N ASP A 117 2.17 17.93 3.40
CA ASP A 117 2.01 18.83 4.56
C ASP A 117 2.49 18.23 5.90
N GLN A 118 1.58 17.59 6.63
CA GLN A 118 1.83 17.03 7.96
C GLN A 118 2.13 15.53 7.93
N GLY A 119 1.95 14.86 6.79
CA GLY A 119 1.99 13.40 6.71
C GLY A 119 0.67 12.78 7.16
N LEU A 120 0.15 11.85 6.36
CA LEU A 120 -1.09 11.12 6.60
C LEU A 120 -0.83 9.62 6.51
N GLU A 121 -1.25 8.88 7.54
CA GLU A 121 -1.24 7.43 7.56
C GLU A 121 -2.68 6.94 7.55
N ILE A 122 -2.99 6.09 6.58
CA ILE A 122 -4.29 5.44 6.45
C ILE A 122 -4.05 3.95 6.44
N SER A 123 -4.67 3.24 7.38
CA SER A 123 -4.71 1.78 7.41
C SER A 123 -6.10 1.30 7.05
N ILE A 124 -6.16 0.30 6.17
CA ILE A 124 -7.39 -0.32 5.70
C ILE A 124 -7.28 -1.82 5.92
N ARG A 125 -8.24 -2.41 6.63
CA ARG A 125 -8.33 -3.86 6.76
C ARG A 125 -8.91 -4.49 5.49
N ASP A 126 -8.37 -5.63 5.08
CA ASP A 126 -8.93 -6.33 3.92
C ASP A 126 -10.39 -6.75 4.16
N GLY A 127 -11.17 -6.76 3.08
CA GLY A 127 -12.56 -7.25 3.07
C GLY A 127 -13.61 -6.22 3.48
N LEU A 128 -13.23 -4.98 3.81
CA LEU A 128 -14.19 -3.93 4.13
C LEU A 128 -15.12 -3.62 2.94
N PRO A 129 -16.45 -3.58 3.15
CA PRO A 129 -17.39 -3.25 2.08
C PRO A 129 -17.36 -1.75 1.76
N LEU A 130 -17.77 -1.40 0.53
CA LEU A 130 -17.91 -0.01 0.07
C LEU A 130 -18.71 0.87 1.04
N GLY A 131 -19.71 0.30 1.73
CA GLY A 131 -20.55 1.03 2.71
C GLY A 131 -19.79 1.58 3.93
N CYS A 132 -18.51 1.26 4.11
CA CYS A 132 -17.65 1.86 5.13
C CYS A 132 -16.99 3.19 4.69
N PHE A 133 -17.18 3.57 3.42
CA PHE A 133 -16.59 4.73 2.77
C PHE A 133 -17.72 5.64 2.27
N GLU A 134 -17.87 6.82 2.89
CA GLU A 134 -19.08 7.65 2.76
C GLU A 134 -18.84 8.91 1.94
N THR A 135 -17.67 9.54 2.08
CA THR A 135 -17.35 10.79 1.37
C THR A 135 -16.77 10.51 -0.01
N GLU A 136 -16.79 11.51 -0.90
CA GLU A 136 -16.16 11.41 -2.22
C GLU A 136 -14.68 10.99 -2.14
N THR A 137 -13.93 11.56 -1.20
CA THR A 137 -12.52 11.19 -0.96
C THR A 137 -12.38 9.76 -0.44
N GLU A 138 -13.29 9.30 0.42
CA GLU A 138 -13.30 7.91 0.91
C GLU A 138 -13.64 6.91 -0.21
N LEU A 139 -14.58 7.26 -1.09
CA LEU A 139 -14.93 6.45 -2.25
C LEU A 139 -13.75 6.33 -3.22
N LEU A 140 -13.06 7.44 -3.50
CA LEU A 140 -11.83 7.43 -4.31
C LEU A 140 -10.73 6.56 -3.67
N LEU A 141 -10.55 6.67 -2.35
CA LEU A 141 -9.60 5.83 -1.61
C LEU A 141 -9.95 4.35 -1.73
N PHE A 142 -11.24 3.99 -1.63
CA PHE A 142 -11.70 2.61 -1.80
C PHE A 142 -11.39 2.08 -3.20
N GLU A 143 -11.74 2.84 -4.25
CA GLU A 143 -11.45 2.47 -5.63
C GLU A 143 -9.95 2.31 -5.88
N PHE A 144 -9.15 3.24 -5.35
CA PHE A 144 -7.70 3.18 -5.48
C PHE A 144 -7.14 1.95 -4.74
N ASN A 145 -7.63 1.63 -3.55
CA ASN A 145 -7.23 0.44 -2.79
C ASN A 145 -7.54 -0.86 -3.54
N GLU A 146 -8.75 -0.99 -4.08
CA GLU A 146 -9.14 -2.18 -4.85
C GLU A 146 -8.33 -2.30 -6.14
N TYR A 147 -8.05 -1.19 -6.82
CA TYR A 147 -7.16 -1.17 -7.97
C TYR A 147 -5.74 -1.63 -7.60
N MET A 148 -5.17 -1.10 -6.51
CA MET A 148 -3.83 -1.47 -6.05
C MET A 148 -3.74 -2.93 -5.64
N LYS A 149 -4.77 -3.50 -5.01
CA LYS A 149 -4.84 -4.93 -4.70
C LYS A 149 -4.80 -5.79 -5.96
N ALA A 150 -5.62 -5.45 -6.96
CA ALA A 150 -5.64 -6.16 -8.24
C ALA A 150 -4.29 -6.05 -8.96
N TRP A 151 -3.68 -4.87 -8.96
CA TRP A 151 -2.37 -4.64 -9.58
C TRP A 151 -1.24 -5.41 -8.90
N VAL A 152 -1.22 -5.47 -7.56
CA VAL A 152 -0.26 -6.31 -6.83
C VAL A 152 -0.43 -7.78 -7.17
N GLU A 153 -1.68 -8.27 -7.24
CA GLU A 153 -1.95 -9.66 -7.62
C GLU A 153 -1.49 -9.94 -9.06
N GLU A 154 -1.72 -9.02 -10.01
CA GLU A 154 -1.21 -9.14 -11.37
C GLU A 154 0.32 -9.25 -11.41
N LYS A 155 1.03 -8.38 -10.67
CA LYS A 155 2.49 -8.44 -10.56
C LYS A 155 2.97 -9.74 -9.93
N TYR A 156 2.28 -10.21 -8.90
CA TYR A 156 2.60 -11.48 -8.24
C TYR A 156 2.43 -12.66 -9.19
N GLN A 157 1.30 -12.76 -9.91
CA GLN A 157 1.09 -13.81 -10.92
C GLN A 157 2.11 -13.74 -12.05
N ALA A 158 2.49 -12.54 -12.50
CA ALA A 158 3.54 -12.36 -13.49
C ALA A 158 4.93 -12.79 -13.00
N TRP A 159 5.17 -12.80 -11.68
CA TRP A 159 6.43 -13.23 -11.08
C TRP A 159 6.53 -14.76 -10.92
N LEU A 160 5.41 -15.46 -10.80
CA LEU A 160 5.35 -16.93 -10.79
C LEU A 160 5.74 -17.54 -12.15
N LYS A 161 6.26 -18.77 -12.12
CA LYS A 161 6.68 -19.56 -13.30
C LYS A 161 5.51 -20.00 -14.17
#